data_AF-A0A1V2YKY4-F1
#
_entry.id   AF-A0A1V2YKY4-F1
#
_cell.length_a   1.000
_cell.length_b   1.000
_cell.length_c   1.000
_cell.angle_alpha   90.00
_cell.angle_beta   90.00
_cell.angle_gamma   90.00
#
_symmetry.space_group_name_H-M   'P 1'
#
loop_
_entity.id
_entity.type
_entity.pdbx_description
1 polymer ?
#
loop_
_entity_poly.entity_id
_entity_poly.type
_entity_poly.pdbx_seq_one_letter_code
_entity_poly.pdbx_strand_id
1 'polypeptide(L)'
;MINETTRLENYLHDVIRLLTQVETITLNESQILCNSFNINNSFNMMEDMAKNKEELTENIQQIEAEFEELYITVKPFLIQPENKSQLIKIKGLVNEVLRLRESIIASEKSNVETMEKDLQQKLGVLEIKKKSTYATQRYKAFEKI
;
A
#
# COMPACT_ATOMS: atom_id res chain seq x y z
N MET A 1 -19.83 -30.36 -4.82
CA MET A 1 -20.82 -29.32 -5.20
C MET A 1 -21.11 -28.36 -4.04
N ILE A 2 -22.03 -28.62 -3.08
CA ILE A 2 -22.27 -27.66 -1.96
C ILE A 2 -20.97 -27.31 -1.21
N ASN A 3 -20.13 -28.32 -0.96
CA ASN A 3 -18.85 -28.15 -0.25
C ASN A 3 -17.81 -27.34 -1.05
N GLU A 4 -17.87 -27.35 -2.37
CA GLU A 4 -16.92 -26.62 -3.23
C GLU A 4 -17.30 -25.15 -3.36
N THR A 5 -18.60 -24.84 -3.42
CA THR A 5 -19.09 -23.47 -3.39
C THR A 5 -18.79 -22.80 -2.05
N THR A 6 -18.97 -23.51 -0.92
CA THR A 6 -18.56 -23.00 0.40
C THR A 6 -17.04 -22.78 0.46
N ARG A 7 -16.24 -23.66 -0.14
CA ARG A 7 -14.79 -23.47 -0.21
C ARG A 7 -14.40 -22.23 -1.02
N LEU A 8 -15.09 -21.93 -2.13
CA LEU A 8 -14.91 -20.68 -2.88
C LEU A 8 -15.22 -19.44 -2.03
N GLU A 9 -16.33 -19.47 -1.29
CA GLU A 9 -16.69 -18.38 -0.37
C GLU A 9 -15.61 -18.19 0.70
N ASN A 10 -15.09 -19.28 1.27
CA ASN A 10 -14.02 -19.21 2.28
C ASN A 10 -12.74 -18.58 1.73
N TYR A 11 -12.33 -18.91 0.50
CA TYR A 11 -11.16 -18.28 -0.12
C TYR A 11 -11.32 -16.76 -0.24
N LEU A 12 -12.50 -16.28 -0.67
CA LEU A 12 -12.75 -14.85 -0.75
C LEU A 12 -12.77 -14.19 0.64
N HIS A 13 -13.32 -14.85 1.64
CA HIS A 13 -13.27 -14.35 3.03
C HIS A 13 -11.84 -14.25 3.56
N ASP A 14 -10.98 -15.21 3.25
CA ASP A 14 -9.57 -15.16 3.62
C ASP A 14 -8.84 -14.01 2.91
N VAL A 15 -9.09 -13.81 1.61
CA VAL A 15 -8.55 -12.66 0.87
C VAL A 15 -9.00 -11.34 1.48
N ILE A 16 -10.30 -11.19 1.80
CA ILE A 16 -10.85 -10.00 2.46
C ILE A 16 -10.15 -9.75 3.81
N ARG A 17 -9.97 -10.79 4.61
CA ARG A 17 -9.29 -10.71 5.91
C ARG A 17 -7.84 -10.25 5.77
N LEU A 18 -7.10 -10.75 4.78
CA LEU A 18 -5.71 -10.35 4.53
C LEU A 18 -5.64 -8.92 3.98
N LEU A 19 -6.51 -8.55 3.03
CA LEU A 19 -6.59 -7.18 2.51
C LEU A 19 -6.93 -6.17 3.61
N THR A 20 -7.80 -6.53 4.57
CA THR A 20 -8.13 -5.66 5.71
C THR A 20 -6.91 -5.41 6.61
N GLN A 21 -6.04 -6.42 6.75
CA GLN A 21 -4.77 -6.26 7.47
C GLN A 21 -3.81 -5.34 6.70
N VAL A 22 -3.71 -5.51 5.37
CA VAL A 22 -2.91 -4.61 4.52
C VAL A 22 -3.44 -3.17 4.63
N GLU A 23 -4.74 -2.94 4.51
CA GLU A 23 -5.36 -1.62 4.67
C GLU A 23 -5.05 -1.00 6.03
N THR A 24 -5.10 -1.79 7.10
CA THR A 24 -4.73 -1.33 8.45
C THR A 24 -3.26 -0.91 8.52
N ILE A 25 -2.36 -1.68 7.92
CA ILE A 25 -0.93 -1.34 7.88
C ILE A 25 -0.72 -0.06 7.07
N THR A 26 -1.34 0.06 5.89
CA THR A 26 -1.24 1.25 5.04
C THR A 26 -1.76 2.51 5.76
N LEU A 27 -2.84 2.40 6.54
CA LEU A 27 -3.35 3.50 7.37
C LEU A 27 -2.38 3.88 8.49
N ASN A 28 -1.75 2.89 9.14
CA ASN A 28 -0.74 3.14 10.15
C ASN A 28 0.48 3.87 9.57
N GLU A 29 0.91 3.51 8.35
CA GLU A 29 1.97 4.23 7.63
C GLU A 29 1.58 5.69 7.39
N SER A 30 0.34 5.96 6.96
CA SER A 30 -0.16 7.32 6.79
C SER A 30 -0.04 8.14 8.07
N GLN A 31 -0.36 7.54 9.22
CA GLN A 31 -0.25 8.20 10.53
C GLN A 31 1.19 8.49 10.92
N ILE A 32 2.11 7.55 10.65
CA ILE A 32 3.54 7.75 10.92
C ILE A 32 4.11 8.85 10.03
N LEU A 33 3.73 8.89 8.74
CA LEU A 33 4.12 9.96 7.83
C LEU A 33 3.66 11.34 8.31
N CYS A 34 2.44 11.44 8.84
CA CYS A 34 1.93 12.70 9.39
C CYS A 34 2.63 13.12 10.70
N ASN A 35 3.09 12.17 11.51
CA ASN A 35 3.68 12.41 12.83
C ASN A 35 5.22 12.48 12.77
N SER A 36 5.72 13.58 12.22
CA SER A 36 7.14 13.85 11.89
C SER A 36 8.14 13.97 13.08
N PHE A 37 7.82 13.47 14.26
CA PHE A 37 8.59 13.74 15.49
C PHE A 37 9.85 12.87 15.69
N ASN A 38 10.03 11.74 14.99
CA ASN A 38 11.21 10.87 15.20
C ASN A 38 11.63 10.06 13.96
N ILE A 39 12.31 10.73 13.03
CA ILE A 39 12.62 10.24 11.67
C ILE A 39 13.27 8.84 11.64
N ASN A 40 14.23 8.54 12.52
CA ASN A 40 14.95 7.25 12.49
C ASN A 40 14.08 6.08 12.96
N ASN A 41 13.25 6.27 13.99
CA ASN A 41 12.32 5.22 14.45
C ASN A 41 11.17 5.03 13.45
N SER A 42 10.68 6.12 12.86
CA SER A 42 9.64 6.07 11.82
C SER A 42 10.09 5.30 10.58
N PHE A 43 11.36 5.43 10.18
CA PHE A 43 11.89 4.74 8.99
C PHE A 43 11.98 3.22 9.18
N ASN A 44 12.50 2.76 10.32
CA ASN A 44 12.57 1.32 10.64
C ASN A 44 11.15 0.71 10.72
N MET A 45 10.20 1.43 11.34
CA MET A 45 8.80 0.98 11.39
C MET A 45 8.17 0.86 10.00
N MET A 46 8.45 1.81 9.09
CA MET A 46 7.96 1.73 7.71
C MET A 46 8.56 0.56 6.94
N GLU A 47 9.84 0.25 7.17
CA GLU A 47 10.48 -0.90 6.54
C GLU A 47 9.84 -2.22 7.00
N ASP A 48 9.58 -2.36 8.31
CA ASP A 48 8.91 -3.55 8.86
C ASP A 48 7.46 -3.66 8.36
N MET A 49 6.74 -2.54 8.24
CA MET A 49 5.39 -2.50 7.66
C MET A 49 5.40 -2.91 6.18
N ALA A 50 6.38 -2.46 5.40
CA ALA A 50 6.53 -2.85 4.00
C ALA A 50 6.76 -4.37 3.85
N LYS A 51 7.65 -4.96 4.66
CA LYS A 51 7.89 -6.41 4.67
C LYS A 51 6.63 -7.20 5.01
N ASN A 52 5.89 -6.77 6.03
CA ASN A 52 4.63 -7.42 6.41
C ASN A 52 3.58 -7.33 5.29
N LYS A 53 3.46 -6.18 4.60
CA LYS A 53 2.54 -6.04 3.45
C LYS A 53 2.96 -6.95 2.29
N GLU A 54 4.26 -7.12 2.05
CA GLU A 54 4.78 -8.02 1.02
C GLU A 54 4.37 -9.47 1.30
N GLU A 55 4.63 -9.97 2.52
CA GLU A 55 4.22 -11.33 2.93
C GLU A 55 2.70 -11.53 2.83
N LEU A 56 1.90 -10.54 3.29
CA LEU A 56 0.45 -10.60 3.17
C LEU A 56 -0.01 -10.62 1.70
N THR A 57 0.68 -9.88 0.83
CA THR A 57 0.37 -9.82 -0.61
C THR A 57 0.70 -11.14 -1.30
N GLU A 58 1.81 -11.78 -0.97
CA GLU A 58 2.16 -13.12 -1.46
C GLU A 58 1.11 -14.16 -1.04
N ASN A 59 0.68 -14.13 0.22
CA ASN A 59 -0.37 -15.00 0.73
C ASN A 59 -1.71 -14.77 0.01
N ILE A 60 -2.08 -13.51 -0.27
CA ILE A 60 -3.27 -13.17 -1.07
C ILE A 60 -3.16 -13.78 -2.47
N GLN A 61 -2.01 -13.61 -3.15
CA GLN A 61 -1.81 -14.14 -4.50
C GLN A 61 -1.95 -15.67 -4.55
N GLN A 62 -1.41 -16.38 -3.55
CA GLN A 62 -1.56 -17.83 -3.46
C GLN A 62 -3.03 -18.23 -3.34
N ILE A 63 -3.78 -17.59 -2.44
CA ILE A 63 -5.20 -17.91 -2.22
C ILE A 63 -6.03 -17.56 -3.47
N GLU A 64 -5.71 -16.48 -4.17
CA GLU A 64 -6.38 -16.09 -5.41
C GLU A 64 -6.14 -17.09 -6.54
N ALA A 65 -4.93 -17.64 -6.64
CA ALA A 65 -4.64 -18.71 -7.59
C ALA A 65 -5.49 -19.97 -7.28
N GLU A 66 -5.55 -20.38 -6.01
CA GLU A 66 -6.40 -21.50 -5.58
C GLU A 66 -7.90 -21.24 -5.83
N PHE A 67 -8.34 -20.00 -5.61
CA PHE A 67 -9.70 -19.56 -5.92
C PHE A 67 -9.98 -19.65 -7.41
N GLU A 68 -9.08 -19.17 -8.28
CA GLU A 68 -9.25 -19.18 -9.73
C GLU A 68 -9.37 -20.61 -10.27
N GLU A 69 -8.48 -21.51 -9.84
CA GLU A 69 -8.50 -22.92 -10.22
C GLU A 69 -9.83 -23.59 -9.83
N LEU A 70 -10.29 -23.37 -8.60
CA LEU A 70 -11.56 -23.93 -8.13
C LEU A 70 -12.76 -23.27 -8.85
N TYR A 71 -12.70 -21.96 -9.10
CA TYR A 71 -13.78 -21.22 -9.75
C TYR A 71 -14.02 -21.72 -11.16
N ILE A 72 -12.96 -21.99 -11.94
CA ILE A 72 -13.08 -22.56 -13.29
C ILE A 72 -13.89 -23.86 -13.25
N THR A 73 -13.64 -24.72 -12.26
CA THR A 73 -14.30 -26.01 -12.09
C THR A 73 -15.77 -25.85 -11.70
N VAL A 74 -16.09 -24.90 -10.82
CA VAL A 74 -17.43 -24.74 -10.23
C VAL A 74 -18.32 -23.79 -11.05
N LYS A 75 -17.75 -22.93 -11.90
CA LYS A 75 -18.44 -21.93 -12.71
C LYS A 75 -19.62 -22.48 -13.53
N PRO A 76 -19.52 -23.64 -14.24
CA PRO A 76 -20.64 -24.17 -15.02
C PRO A 76 -21.88 -24.48 -14.17
N PHE A 77 -21.69 -24.80 -12.89
CA PHE A 77 -22.78 -25.06 -11.95
C PHE A 77 -23.34 -23.75 -11.37
N LEU A 78 -22.49 -22.77 -11.08
CA LEU A 78 -22.90 -21.48 -10.53
C LEU A 78 -23.78 -20.65 -11.48
N ILE A 79 -23.62 -20.82 -12.79
CA ILE A 79 -24.42 -20.09 -13.79
C ILE A 79 -25.83 -20.65 -13.96
N GLN A 80 -26.13 -21.82 -13.38
CA GLN A 80 -27.45 -22.43 -13.46
C GLN A 80 -28.48 -21.61 -12.65
N PRO A 81 -29.72 -21.43 -13.14
CA PRO A 81 -30.74 -20.61 -12.48
C PRO A 81 -31.00 -20.97 -11.00
N GLU A 82 -30.93 -22.24 -10.67
CA GLU A 82 -31.09 -22.81 -9.32
C GLU A 82 -30.02 -22.32 -8.33
N ASN A 83 -28.83 -21.96 -8.81
CA ASN A 83 -27.69 -21.54 -7.98
C ASN A 83 -27.49 -20.02 -7.95
N LYS A 84 -28.47 -19.25 -8.48
CA LYS A 84 -28.40 -17.79 -8.60
C LYS A 84 -28.09 -17.08 -7.27
N SER A 85 -28.61 -17.58 -6.15
CA SER A 85 -28.33 -17.00 -4.81
C SER A 85 -26.85 -17.08 -4.44
N GLN A 86 -26.21 -18.23 -4.71
CA GLN A 86 -24.78 -18.43 -4.43
C GLN A 86 -23.91 -17.57 -5.35
N LEU A 87 -24.27 -17.48 -6.63
CA LEU A 87 -23.59 -16.60 -7.57
C LEU A 87 -23.65 -15.12 -7.14
N ILE A 88 -24.79 -14.66 -6.60
CA ILE A 88 -24.93 -13.30 -6.07
C ILE A 88 -24.01 -13.10 -4.87
N LYS A 89 -23.94 -14.06 -3.94
CA LYS A 89 -23.04 -13.98 -2.78
C LYS A 89 -21.57 -13.88 -3.18
N ILE A 90 -21.11 -14.78 -4.05
CA ILE A 90 -19.73 -14.77 -4.57
C ILE A 90 -19.41 -13.44 -5.25
N LYS A 91 -20.33 -12.92 -6.08
CA LYS A 91 -20.16 -11.60 -6.70
C LYS A 91 -20.06 -10.47 -5.66
N GLY A 92 -20.85 -10.54 -4.59
CA GLY A 92 -20.77 -9.60 -3.48
C GLY A 92 -19.38 -9.60 -2.83
N LEU A 93 -18.85 -10.78 -2.52
CA LEU A 93 -17.52 -10.95 -1.94
C LEU A 93 -16.41 -10.46 -2.88
N VAL A 94 -16.49 -10.78 -4.19
CA VAL A 94 -15.54 -10.26 -5.19
C VAL A 94 -15.57 -8.74 -5.26
N ASN A 95 -16.76 -8.13 -5.24
CA ASN A 95 -16.87 -6.67 -5.22
C ASN A 95 -16.25 -6.06 -3.96
N GLU A 96 -16.36 -6.73 -2.81
CA GLU A 96 -15.72 -6.29 -1.57
C GLU A 96 -14.19 -6.37 -1.66
N VAL A 97 -13.64 -7.45 -2.23
CA VAL A 97 -12.21 -7.59 -2.53
C VAL A 97 -11.73 -6.44 -3.42
N LEU A 98 -12.44 -6.16 -4.51
CA LEU A 98 -12.08 -5.07 -5.43
C LEU A 98 -12.12 -3.70 -4.74
N ARG A 99 -13.16 -3.43 -3.94
CA ARG A 99 -13.28 -2.18 -3.17
C ARG A 99 -12.11 -2.01 -2.20
N LEU A 100 -11.71 -3.06 -1.48
CA LEU A 100 -10.58 -3.01 -0.55
C LEU A 100 -9.26 -2.74 -1.29
N ARG A 101 -9.04 -3.39 -2.44
CA ARG A 101 -7.86 -3.13 -3.28
C ARG A 101 -7.80 -1.67 -3.73
N GLU A 102 -8.91 -1.12 -4.21
CA GLU A 102 -8.98 0.28 -4.63
C GLU A 102 -8.67 1.24 -3.47
N SER A 103 -9.21 0.96 -2.29
CA SER A 103 -8.95 1.71 -1.05
C SER A 103 -7.45 1.72 -0.70
N ILE A 104 -6.83 0.53 -0.68
CA ILE A 104 -5.40 0.35 -0.39
C ILE A 104 -4.56 1.11 -1.43
N ILE A 105 -4.81 0.91 -2.72
CA ILE A 105 -4.05 1.57 -3.80
C ILE A 105 -4.13 3.10 -3.68
N ALA A 106 -5.31 3.64 -3.39
CA ALA A 106 -5.49 5.07 -3.20
C ALA A 106 -4.68 5.58 -1.98
N SER A 107 -4.70 4.84 -0.87
CA SER A 107 -3.97 5.20 0.34
C SER A 107 -2.45 5.09 0.15
N GLU A 108 -1.96 4.04 -0.50
CA GLU A 108 -0.54 3.87 -0.84
C GLU A 108 -0.05 5.02 -1.73
N LYS A 109 -0.82 5.39 -2.74
CA LYS A 109 -0.49 6.53 -3.61
C LYS A 109 -0.39 7.83 -2.80
N SER A 110 -1.33 8.06 -1.88
CA SER A 110 -1.29 9.23 -0.98
C SER A 110 -0.06 9.20 -0.06
N ASN A 111 0.33 8.02 0.44
CA ASN A 111 1.52 7.86 1.28
C ASN A 111 2.80 8.20 0.50
N VAL A 112 2.94 7.68 -0.72
CA VAL A 112 4.07 7.98 -1.61
C VAL A 112 4.15 9.48 -1.91
N GLU A 113 3.04 10.12 -2.26
CA GLU A 113 3.01 11.57 -2.51
C GLU A 113 3.41 12.39 -1.27
N THR A 114 3.07 11.93 -0.07
CA THR A 114 3.47 12.56 1.20
C THR A 114 4.97 12.39 1.44
N MET A 115 5.51 11.19 1.23
CA MET A 115 6.95 10.92 1.32
C MET A 115 7.75 11.78 0.35
N GLU A 116 7.30 11.90 -0.91
CA GLU A 116 7.95 12.72 -1.93
C GLU A 116 8.00 14.21 -1.54
N LYS A 117 6.89 14.74 -1.00
CA LYS A 117 6.84 16.12 -0.50
C LYS A 117 7.81 16.34 0.65
N ASP A 118 7.87 15.43 1.61
CA ASP A 118 8.78 15.49 2.74
C ASP A 118 10.25 15.43 2.31
N LEU A 119 10.58 14.57 1.34
CA LEU A 119 11.90 14.47 0.74
C LEU A 119 12.28 15.77 0.03
N GLN A 120 11.38 16.34 -0.78
CA GLN A 120 11.61 17.61 -1.47
C GLN A 120 11.85 18.76 -0.49
N GLN A 121 11.09 18.84 0.61
CA GLN A 121 11.31 19.85 1.63
C GLN A 121 12.67 19.67 2.33
N LYS A 122 13.05 18.45 2.71
CA LYS A 122 14.31 18.18 3.40
C LYS A 122 15.54 18.38 2.50
N LEU A 123 15.45 17.99 1.22
CA LEU A 123 16.54 18.16 0.24
C LEU A 123 16.59 19.59 -0.33
N GLY A 124 15.45 20.28 -0.43
CA GLY A 124 15.38 21.69 -0.83
C GLY A 124 15.96 22.67 0.20
N VAL A 125 16.07 22.26 1.47
CA VAL A 125 16.72 23.02 2.56
C VAL A 125 18.25 22.86 2.58
N LEU A 126 18.85 22.12 1.63
CA LEU A 126 20.26 22.31 1.28
C LEU A 126 20.43 23.63 0.50
N GLU A 127 20.10 24.76 1.15
CA GLU A 127 20.83 25.98 0.84
C GLU A 127 22.29 25.67 1.13
N ILE A 128 23.05 25.41 0.06
CA ILE A 128 24.49 25.59 0.05
C ILE A 128 24.69 26.95 0.72
N LYS A 129 25.23 26.96 1.95
CA LYS A 129 25.76 28.18 2.55
C LYS A 129 26.76 28.70 1.54
N LYS A 130 26.33 29.57 0.62
CA LYS A 130 27.21 30.34 -0.22
C LYS A 130 28.02 31.15 0.78
N LYS A 131 29.25 30.71 1.06
CA LYS A 131 30.30 31.58 1.59
C LYS A 131 30.58 32.63 0.50
N SER A 132 29.64 33.54 0.30
CA SER A 132 29.68 34.62 -0.70
C SER A 132 30.31 35.90 -0.12
N THR A 133 30.91 35.85 1.07
CA THR A 133 31.49 37.02 1.72
C THR A 133 32.97 36.87 2.07
N TYR A 134 33.55 35.67 2.01
CA TYR A 134 34.99 35.50 2.29
C TYR A 134 35.89 35.76 1.08
N ALA A 135 35.44 35.43 -0.15
CA ALA A 135 36.22 35.66 -1.37
C ALA A 135 36.23 37.15 -1.80
N THR A 136 35.11 37.86 -1.60
CA THR A 136 34.95 39.26 -2.02
C THR A 136 35.65 40.25 -1.07
N GLN A 137 35.89 39.88 0.19
CA GLN A 137 36.58 40.74 1.16
C GLN A 137 38.11 40.74 0.99
N ARG A 138 38.72 39.70 0.41
CA ARG A 138 40.17 39.70 0.16
C ARG A 138 40.58 40.52 -1.06
N TYR A 139 39.75 40.66 -2.08
CA TYR A 139 40.08 41.49 -3.25
C TYR A 139 39.97 43.00 -2.99
N LYS A 140 39.09 43.45 -2.07
CA LYS A 140 39.01 44.86 -1.67
C LYS A 140 40.18 45.35 -0.79
N ALA A 141 40.99 44.45 -0.25
CA ALA A 141 42.15 44.81 0.58
C ALA A 141 43.43 45.04 -0.23
N PHE A 142 43.45 44.67 -1.52
CA PHE A 142 44.63 44.85 -2.40
C PHE A 142 44.49 46.00 -3.42
N GLU A 143 43.30 46.60 -3.58
CA GLU A 143 43.09 47.78 -4.44
C GLU A 143 43.17 49.13 -3.70
N LYS A 144 43.63 49.14 -2.44
CA LYS A 144 43.92 50.37 -1.69
C LYS A 144 45.34 50.39 -1.11
N ILE A 145 46.32 50.08 -1.96
CA ILE A 145 47.72 50.53 -1.78
C ILE A 145 48.08 51.33 -3.03
#